data_AF-A0AAD6BM24-F1
#
_entry.id   AF-A0AAD6BM24-F1
#
_cell.length_a   1.000
_cell.length_b   1.000
_cell.length_c   1.000
_cell.angle_alpha   90.00
_cell.angle_beta   90.00
_cell.angle_gamma   90.00
#
_symmetry.space_group_name_H-M   'P 1'
#
loop_
_entity.id
_entity.type
_entity.pdbx_description
1 polymer ?
#
loop_
_entity_poly.entity_id
_entity_poly.type
_entity_poly.pdbx_seq_one_letter_code
_entity_poly.pdbx_strand_id
1 'polypeptide(L)'
;MYFNSAPCGLKDNVPHQRRNFHFDLWFCLTLQNWILDFGRPIVMIFLPLEWFPLNKPSAGDYFHMAYNVITPFLMLKLIERSPRALPRSAVYLCIITFVMGASIHLVGDSINHRLLLSGYQLHLSVRENPIIKDLKPASLIDSFELLYFYDEQLGHLMWYIPFFIILFIYFTGCFTKAREQKKIPVSGWLLLGPSALYYWYLVTEGQITELFLLTFLAMVVVVISKQRKGLSPDSNGLFLFCSFSVTVLLVALWVIYLWSDPVLRNKYPGLIYVPEPWSYYTLHIKQDH
;
A
#
# COMPACT_ATOMS: atom_id res chain seq x y z
N MET A 1 -58.90 30.46 31.95
CA MET A 1 -58.43 29.07 31.86
C MET A 1 -57.26 29.07 30.90
N TYR A 2 -56.04 29.17 31.44
CA TYR A 2 -54.78 29.20 30.68
C TYR A 2 -54.34 27.76 30.41
N PHE A 3 -54.03 27.42 29.16
CA PHE A 3 -53.23 26.25 28.83
C PHE A 3 -52.03 26.70 28.00
N ASN A 4 -50.90 26.86 28.69
CA ASN A 4 -49.56 26.87 28.12
C ASN A 4 -49.14 25.41 27.97
N SER A 5 -49.02 24.91 26.74
CA SER A 5 -48.29 23.69 26.43
C SER A 5 -46.93 24.07 25.85
N ALA A 6 -45.92 24.05 26.72
CA ALA A 6 -44.52 24.13 26.31
C ALA A 6 -44.10 22.84 25.56
N PRO A 7 -43.25 22.92 24.52
CA PRO A 7 -42.74 21.73 23.86
C PRO A 7 -41.65 21.10 24.72
N CYS A 8 -41.85 19.82 25.06
CA CYS A 8 -40.84 18.98 25.69
C CYS A 8 -39.68 18.78 24.71
N GLY A 9 -38.64 19.60 24.85
CA GLY A 9 -37.39 19.45 24.14
C GLY A 9 -36.64 18.24 24.67
N LEU A 10 -36.83 17.08 24.03
CA LEU A 10 -35.92 15.96 24.15
C LEU A 10 -34.61 16.37 23.47
N LYS A 11 -33.67 16.91 24.23
CA LYS A 11 -32.26 16.95 23.83
C LYS A 11 -31.79 15.50 23.83
N ASP A 12 -31.82 14.88 22.65
CA ASP A 12 -31.02 13.68 22.39
C ASP A 12 -29.55 14.05 22.57
N ASN A 13 -29.06 13.87 23.80
CA ASN A 13 -27.66 13.76 24.09
C ASN A 13 -27.16 12.44 23.49
N VAL A 14 -27.05 12.40 22.15
CA VAL A 14 -26.21 11.40 21.50
C VAL A 14 -24.82 11.62 22.08
N PRO A 15 -24.21 10.62 22.75
CA PRO A 15 -22.87 10.78 23.25
C PRO A 15 -22.00 11.19 22.07
N HIS A 16 -21.33 12.34 22.17
CA HIS A 16 -20.22 12.65 21.27
C HIS A 16 -19.25 11.46 21.39
N GLN A 17 -19.36 10.51 20.47
CA GLN A 17 -18.51 9.34 20.42
C GLN A 17 -17.09 9.90 20.33
N ARG A 18 -16.33 9.80 21.43
CA ARG A 18 -14.95 10.28 21.45
C ARG A 18 -14.27 9.67 20.24
N ARG A 19 -13.75 10.53 19.36
CA ARG A 19 -13.00 10.15 18.16
C ARG A 19 -11.70 9.49 18.60
N ASN A 20 -11.81 8.24 19.00
CA ASN A 20 -10.71 7.45 19.51
C ASN A 20 -9.86 6.98 18.33
N PHE A 21 -8.58 6.78 18.59
CA PHE A 21 -7.68 6.17 17.63
C PHE A 21 -8.20 4.78 17.24
N HIS A 22 -8.26 4.48 15.94
CA HIS A 22 -8.77 3.22 15.39
C HIS A 22 -7.72 2.11 15.50
N PHE A 23 -7.28 1.83 16.72
CA PHE A 23 -6.16 0.91 16.97
C PHE A 23 -6.38 -0.46 16.34
N ASP A 24 -7.58 -1.02 16.47
CA ASP A 24 -7.92 -2.33 15.89
C ASP A 24 -7.74 -2.35 14.37
N LEU A 25 -8.24 -1.34 13.66
CA LEU A 25 -8.09 -1.28 12.20
C LEU A 25 -6.65 -1.02 11.77
N TRP A 26 -5.94 -0.09 12.43
CA TRP A 26 -4.55 0.20 12.09
C TRP A 26 -3.63 -0.97 12.42
N PHE A 27 -3.87 -1.67 13.52
CA PHE A 27 -3.15 -2.88 13.87
C PHE A 27 -3.39 -3.97 12.82
N CYS A 28 -4.65 -4.26 12.48
CA CYS A 28 -4.98 -5.26 11.46
C CYS A 28 -4.38 -4.91 10.10
N LEU A 29 -4.48 -3.65 9.66
CA LEU A 29 -3.87 -3.18 8.41
C LEU A 29 -2.36 -3.35 8.41
N THR A 30 -1.70 -2.97 9.51
CA THR A 30 -0.24 -3.12 9.64
C THR A 30 0.15 -4.60 9.60
N LEU A 31 -0.52 -5.42 10.42
CA LEU A 31 -0.21 -6.84 10.52
C LEU A 31 -0.38 -7.57 9.18
N GLN A 32 -1.52 -7.36 8.51
CA GLN A 32 -1.80 -8.03 7.25
C GLN A 32 -0.89 -7.54 6.11
N ASN A 33 -0.54 -6.24 6.07
CA ASN A 33 0.43 -5.71 5.11
C ASN A 33 1.81 -6.37 5.29
N TRP A 34 2.26 -6.53 6.53
CA TRP A 34 3.54 -7.17 6.83
C TRP A 34 3.54 -8.67 6.53
N ILE A 35 2.47 -9.38 6.87
CA ILE A 35 2.41 -10.84 6.70
C ILE A 35 2.11 -11.21 5.25
N LEU A 36 1.06 -10.62 4.67
CA LEU A 36 0.47 -11.08 3.41
C LEU A 36 1.10 -10.45 2.16
N ASP A 37 1.64 -9.24 2.31
CA ASP A 37 2.28 -8.52 1.21
C ASP A 37 3.81 -8.57 1.31
N PHE A 38 4.38 -7.96 2.36
CA PHE A 38 5.84 -7.98 2.57
C PHE A 38 6.39 -9.40 2.84
N GLY A 39 5.65 -10.22 3.59
CA GLY A 39 6.06 -11.58 3.95
C GLY A 39 5.96 -12.59 2.82
N ARG A 40 5.20 -12.29 1.75
CA ARG A 40 5.00 -13.18 0.60
C ARG A 40 6.31 -13.65 -0.04
N PRO A 41 7.21 -12.76 -0.50
CA PRO A 41 8.47 -13.18 -1.10
C PRO A 41 9.37 -13.94 -0.12
N ILE A 42 9.31 -13.63 1.18
CA ILE A 42 10.10 -14.31 2.22
C ILE A 42 9.65 -15.77 2.36
N VAL A 43 8.34 -16.00 2.51
CA VAL A 43 7.76 -17.34 2.65
C VAL A 43 8.08 -18.20 1.44
N MET A 44 8.11 -17.61 0.25
CA MET A 44 8.44 -18.30 -1.00
C MET A 44 9.92 -18.69 -1.11
N ILE A 45 10.82 -18.02 -0.39
CA ILE A 45 12.24 -18.41 -0.28
C ILE A 45 12.42 -19.60 0.67
N PHE A 46 11.68 -19.63 1.78
CA PHE A 46 11.87 -20.63 2.84
C PHE A 46 11.09 -21.93 2.62
N LEU A 47 9.99 -21.91 1.87
CA LEU A 47 9.17 -23.11 1.67
C LEU A 47 9.62 -23.91 0.44
N PRO A 48 9.85 -25.23 0.59
CA PRO A 48 10.34 -26.06 -0.50
C PRO A 48 9.28 -26.27 -1.59
N LEU A 49 9.75 -26.36 -2.84
CA LEU A 49 8.91 -26.60 -4.02
C LEU A 49 8.18 -27.95 -4.01
N GLU A 50 8.68 -28.91 -3.22
CA GLU A 50 8.06 -30.22 -3.06
C GLU A 50 6.66 -30.12 -2.44
N TRP A 51 6.44 -29.12 -1.58
CA TRP A 51 5.15 -28.90 -0.93
C TRP A 51 4.18 -28.14 -1.84
N PHE A 52 4.71 -27.38 -2.80
CA PHE A 52 3.95 -26.55 -3.72
C PHE A 52 4.41 -26.79 -5.17
N PRO A 53 3.86 -27.81 -5.84
CA PRO A 53 4.17 -28.10 -7.24
C PRO A 53 3.95 -26.88 -8.12
N LEU A 54 4.79 -26.69 -9.14
CA LEU A 54 4.74 -25.54 -10.06
C LEU A 54 3.38 -25.37 -10.78
N ASN A 55 2.54 -26.40 -10.85
CA ASN A 55 1.22 -26.32 -11.48
C ASN A 55 0.07 -26.07 -10.48
N LYS A 56 0.37 -25.74 -9.22
CA LYS A 56 -0.60 -25.46 -8.17
C LYS A 56 -0.28 -24.14 -7.44
N PRO A 57 -1.25 -23.54 -6.74
CA PRO A 57 -0.98 -22.37 -5.90
C PRO A 57 0.06 -22.67 -4.83
N SER A 58 1.02 -21.76 -4.69
CA SER A 58 2.04 -21.72 -3.65
C SER A 58 1.52 -21.08 -2.36
N ALA A 59 2.29 -21.18 -1.27
CA ALA A 59 1.98 -20.45 -0.04
C ALA A 59 1.89 -18.92 -0.27
N GLY A 60 2.75 -18.37 -1.12
CA GLY A 60 2.72 -16.95 -1.49
C GLY A 60 1.43 -16.56 -2.22
N ASP A 61 0.93 -17.45 -3.09
CA ASP A 61 -0.35 -17.26 -3.78
C ASP A 61 -1.51 -17.20 -2.77
N TYR A 62 -1.53 -18.09 -1.79
CA TYR A 62 -2.55 -18.06 -0.73
C TYR A 62 -2.47 -16.80 0.14
N PHE A 63 -1.27 -16.30 0.42
CA PHE A 63 -1.08 -15.05 1.14
C PHE A 63 -1.65 -13.87 0.35
N HIS A 64 -1.37 -13.82 -0.95
CA HIS A 64 -1.88 -12.78 -1.84
C HIS A 64 -3.41 -12.88 -2.04
N MET A 65 -3.97 -14.09 -2.14
CA MET A 65 -5.42 -14.30 -2.15
C MET A 65 -6.07 -13.77 -0.86
N ALA A 66 -5.47 -14.04 0.29
CA ALA A 66 -5.94 -13.50 1.57
C ALA A 66 -5.83 -11.97 1.61
N TYR A 67 -4.74 -11.39 1.08
CA TYR A 67 -4.56 -9.95 0.95
C TYR A 67 -5.70 -9.31 0.12
N ASN A 68 -6.06 -9.95 -1.00
CA ASN A 68 -7.13 -9.48 -1.90
C ASN A 68 -8.53 -9.50 -1.27
N VAL A 69 -8.71 -10.19 -0.15
CA VAL A 69 -9.96 -10.19 0.63
C VAL A 69 -9.88 -9.27 1.84
N ILE A 70 -8.78 -9.36 2.59
CA ILE A 70 -8.64 -8.71 3.89
C ILE A 70 -8.39 -7.21 3.72
N THR A 71 -7.49 -6.80 2.82
CA THR A 71 -7.18 -5.39 2.58
C THR A 71 -8.40 -4.55 2.19
N PRO A 72 -9.19 -4.92 1.15
CA PRO A 72 -10.37 -4.12 0.79
C PRO A 72 -11.43 -4.11 1.88
N PHE A 73 -11.60 -5.21 2.63
CA PHE A 73 -12.49 -5.24 3.78
C PHE A 73 -12.06 -4.24 4.87
N LEU A 74 -10.77 -4.23 5.24
CA LEU A 74 -10.23 -3.31 6.22
C LEU A 74 -10.31 -1.86 5.74
N MET A 75 -10.07 -1.60 4.46
CA MET A 75 -10.23 -0.29 3.84
C MET A 75 -11.68 0.21 3.91
N LEU A 76 -12.65 -0.65 3.61
CA LEU A 76 -14.07 -0.32 3.79
C LEU A 76 -14.40 -0.01 5.25
N LYS A 77 -13.91 -0.82 6.21
CA LYS A 77 -14.10 -0.55 7.65
C LYS A 77 -13.43 0.74 8.11
N LEU A 78 -12.27 1.07 7.56
CA LEU A 78 -11.59 2.33 7.83
C LEU A 78 -12.44 3.52 7.38
N ILE A 79 -13.02 3.44 6.18
CA ILE A 79 -13.91 4.46 5.65
C ILE A 79 -15.24 4.54 6.43
N GLU A 80 -15.85 3.41 6.80
CA GLU A 80 -17.07 3.37 7.63
C GLU A 80 -16.89 4.10 8.97
N ARG A 81 -15.70 4.00 9.57
CA ARG A 81 -15.36 4.70 10.82
C ARG A 81 -14.83 6.12 10.60
N SER A 82 -14.77 6.60 9.35
CA SER A 82 -14.36 7.96 9.08
C SER A 82 -15.29 8.96 9.78
N PRO A 83 -14.75 10.02 10.42
CA PRO A 83 -15.57 10.98 11.15
C PRO A 83 -16.50 11.85 10.30
N ARG A 84 -16.43 11.73 8.96
CA ARG A 84 -17.26 12.46 8.00
C ARG A 84 -17.85 11.52 6.97
N ALA A 85 -19.02 11.86 6.46
CA ALA A 85 -19.59 11.20 5.30
C ALA A 85 -18.69 11.45 4.07
N LEU A 86 -18.21 10.37 3.48
CA LEU A 86 -17.34 10.37 2.30
C LEU A 86 -18.16 9.91 1.07
N PRO A 87 -17.75 10.29 -0.15
CA PRO A 87 -18.46 9.92 -1.37
C PRO A 87 -18.43 8.40 -1.58
N ARG A 88 -19.54 7.73 -1.23
CA ARG A 88 -19.64 6.25 -1.24
C ARG A 88 -19.32 5.64 -2.61
N SER A 89 -19.83 6.24 -3.70
CA SER A 89 -19.56 5.74 -5.05
C SER A 89 -18.08 5.78 -5.40
N ALA A 90 -17.36 6.85 -5.02
CA ALA A 90 -15.93 6.95 -5.26
C ALA A 90 -15.15 5.89 -4.47
N VAL A 91 -15.53 5.66 -3.20
CA VAL A 91 -14.92 4.61 -2.37
C VAL A 91 -15.14 3.22 -2.98
N TYR A 92 -16.37 2.89 -3.38
CA TYR A 92 -16.65 1.59 -3.97
C TYR A 92 -15.94 1.38 -5.30
N LEU A 93 -15.91 2.39 -6.17
CA LEU A 93 -15.14 2.31 -7.41
C LEU A 93 -13.65 2.09 -7.11
N CYS A 94 -13.07 2.80 -6.14
CA CYS A 94 -11.68 2.58 -5.74
C CYS A 94 -11.45 1.15 -5.23
N ILE A 95 -12.33 0.62 -4.38
CA ILE A 95 -12.21 -0.74 -3.83
C ILE A 95 -12.35 -1.79 -4.95
N ILE A 96 -13.28 -1.62 -5.88
CA ILE A 96 -13.47 -2.55 -7.01
C ILE A 96 -12.23 -2.54 -7.91
N THR A 97 -11.73 -1.34 -8.27
CA THR A 97 -10.52 -1.21 -9.09
C THR A 97 -9.30 -1.79 -8.38
N PHE A 98 -9.17 -1.53 -7.06
CA PHE A 98 -8.13 -2.13 -6.22
C PHE A 98 -8.13 -3.65 -6.29
N VAL A 99 -9.30 -4.28 -6.06
CA VAL A 99 -9.44 -5.74 -6.05
C VAL A 99 -9.13 -6.31 -7.43
N MET A 100 -9.56 -5.63 -8.50
CA MET A 100 -9.24 -6.03 -9.86
C MET A 100 -7.74 -5.97 -10.14
N GLY A 101 -7.07 -4.87 -9.79
CA GLY A 101 -5.63 -4.69 -9.95
C GLY A 101 -4.81 -5.71 -9.16
N ALA A 102 -5.12 -5.88 -7.88
CA ALA A 102 -4.41 -6.82 -7.01
C ALA A 102 -4.68 -8.30 -7.40
N SER A 103 -5.82 -8.61 -8.03
CA SER A 103 -6.08 -9.94 -8.60
C SER A 103 -5.27 -10.20 -9.86
N ILE A 104 -5.10 -9.19 -10.73
CA ILE A 104 -4.22 -9.29 -11.90
C ILE A 104 -2.77 -9.48 -11.45
N HIS A 105 -2.33 -8.67 -10.48
CA HIS A 105 -0.99 -8.75 -9.92
C HIS A 105 -0.71 -10.11 -9.27
N LEU A 106 -1.67 -10.68 -8.53
CA LEU A 106 -1.58 -12.05 -8.01
C LEU A 106 -1.26 -13.07 -9.12
N VAL A 107 -1.95 -13.00 -10.26
CA VAL A 107 -1.71 -13.98 -11.35
C VAL A 107 -0.33 -13.75 -11.97
N GLY A 108 0.06 -12.50 -12.18
CA GLY A 108 1.35 -12.15 -12.75
C GLY A 108 2.53 -12.56 -11.87
N ASP A 109 2.53 -12.15 -10.60
CA ASP A 109 3.55 -12.48 -9.60
C ASP A 109 3.68 -14.00 -9.41
N SER A 110 2.56 -14.71 -9.38
CA SER A 110 2.51 -16.17 -9.30
C SER A 110 3.22 -16.85 -10.48
N ILE A 111 3.00 -16.36 -11.71
CA ILE A 111 3.67 -16.88 -12.90
C ILE A 111 5.15 -16.49 -12.91
N ASN A 112 5.46 -15.23 -12.59
CA ASN A 112 6.83 -14.72 -12.57
C ASN A 112 7.71 -15.53 -11.60
N HIS A 113 7.19 -15.86 -10.41
CA HIS A 113 7.91 -16.69 -9.46
C HIS A 113 8.25 -18.08 -10.02
N ARG A 114 7.32 -18.72 -10.74
CA ARG A 114 7.58 -20.04 -11.35
C ARG A 114 8.59 -19.97 -12.48
N LEU A 115 8.57 -18.87 -13.23
CA LEU A 115 9.59 -18.58 -14.23
C LEU A 115 10.97 -18.40 -13.54
N LEU A 116 11.04 -17.68 -12.42
CA LEU A 116 12.29 -17.50 -11.65
C LEU A 116 12.91 -18.83 -11.24
N LEU A 117 12.09 -19.76 -10.72
CA LEU A 117 12.54 -21.10 -10.36
C LEU A 117 13.03 -21.91 -11.56
N SER A 118 12.53 -21.59 -12.75
CA SER A 118 12.92 -22.19 -14.03
C SER A 118 14.14 -21.49 -14.67
N GLY A 119 14.74 -20.50 -13.99
CA GLY A 119 15.93 -19.78 -14.45
C GLY A 119 15.66 -18.42 -15.10
N TYR A 120 14.46 -17.86 -14.94
CA TYR A 120 14.12 -16.54 -15.47
C TYR A 120 14.96 -15.44 -14.82
N GLN A 121 15.49 -14.53 -15.64
CA GLN A 121 16.33 -13.43 -15.20
C GLN A 121 15.53 -12.13 -15.17
N LEU A 122 15.22 -11.62 -13.96
CA LEU A 122 14.43 -10.38 -13.76
C LEU A 122 15.04 -9.11 -14.35
N HIS A 123 16.34 -9.13 -14.65
CA HIS A 123 17.03 -7.97 -15.22
C HIS A 123 16.90 -7.90 -16.76
N LEU A 124 16.35 -8.93 -17.39
CA LEU A 124 16.11 -8.97 -18.84
C LEU A 124 14.62 -8.77 -19.13
N SER A 125 14.33 -8.18 -20.29
CA SER A 125 12.96 -8.15 -20.80
C SER A 125 12.46 -9.56 -21.14
N VAL A 126 11.13 -9.72 -21.23
CA VAL A 126 10.49 -11.01 -21.54
C VAL A 126 11.06 -11.62 -22.83
N ARG A 127 11.24 -10.82 -23.90
CA ARG A 127 11.81 -11.26 -25.19
C ARG A 127 13.30 -11.59 -25.15
N GLU A 128 14.05 -10.97 -24.27
CA GLU A 128 15.50 -11.19 -24.15
C GLU A 128 15.82 -12.36 -23.23
N ASN A 129 14.84 -12.81 -22.44
CA ASN A 129 15.04 -13.86 -21.46
C ASN A 129 15.28 -15.23 -22.13
N PRO A 130 16.41 -15.90 -21.85
CA PRO A 130 16.78 -17.15 -22.54
C PRO A 130 15.72 -18.25 -22.44
N ILE A 131 15.02 -18.37 -21.30
CA ILE A 131 14.03 -19.44 -21.11
C ILE A 131 12.74 -19.20 -21.91
N ILE A 132 12.45 -17.94 -22.25
CA ILE A 132 11.25 -17.56 -23.00
C ILE A 132 11.52 -17.57 -24.50
N LYS A 133 12.72 -17.16 -24.92
CA LYS A 133 13.09 -17.02 -26.33
C LYS A 133 13.00 -18.33 -27.12
N ASP A 134 13.19 -19.46 -26.46
CA ASP A 134 13.13 -20.79 -27.06
C ASP A 134 11.72 -21.40 -27.11
N LEU A 135 10.71 -20.70 -26.57
CA LEU A 135 9.32 -21.16 -26.58
C LEU A 135 8.74 -21.19 -28.01
N LYS A 136 8.01 -22.27 -28.31
CA LYS A 136 7.25 -22.43 -29.55
C LYS A 136 5.77 -22.68 -29.24
N PRO A 137 4.82 -22.11 -30.00
CA PRO A 137 5.04 -21.18 -31.13
C PRO A 137 5.51 -19.79 -30.66
N ALA A 138 6.12 -19.01 -31.55
CA ALA A 138 6.66 -17.67 -31.21
C ALA A 138 5.58 -16.69 -30.68
N SER A 139 4.31 -16.89 -31.06
CA SER A 139 3.18 -16.12 -30.53
C SER A 139 2.95 -16.30 -29.03
N LEU A 140 3.52 -17.36 -28.42
CA LEU A 140 3.48 -17.54 -26.97
C LEU A 140 4.30 -16.46 -26.24
N ILE A 141 5.39 -15.98 -26.85
CA ILE A 141 6.20 -14.88 -26.30
C ILE A 141 5.35 -13.61 -26.19
N ASP A 142 4.52 -13.32 -27.20
CA ASP A 142 3.61 -12.16 -27.17
C ASP A 142 2.54 -12.30 -26.08
N SER A 143 2.15 -13.53 -25.73
CA SER A 143 1.23 -13.79 -24.62
C SER A 143 1.88 -13.53 -23.26
N PHE A 144 3.17 -13.85 -23.10
CA PHE A 144 3.94 -13.52 -21.90
C PHE A 144 4.21 -12.01 -21.77
N GLU A 145 4.47 -11.32 -22.88
CA GLU A 145 4.57 -9.84 -22.91
C GLU A 145 3.25 -9.19 -22.48
N LEU A 146 2.11 -9.70 -22.98
CA LEU A 146 0.80 -9.23 -22.57
C LEU A 146 0.54 -9.48 -21.08
N LEU A 147 0.91 -10.66 -20.56
CA LEU A 147 0.81 -10.99 -19.14
C LEU A 147 1.64 -10.02 -18.29
N TYR A 148 2.89 -9.76 -18.68
CA TYR A 148 3.78 -8.81 -18.01
C TYR A 148 3.20 -7.39 -18.03
N PHE A 149 2.64 -6.96 -19.17
CA PHE A 149 1.95 -5.68 -19.27
C PHE A 149 0.74 -5.59 -18.33
N TYR A 150 -0.07 -6.65 -18.28
CA TYR A 150 -1.20 -6.70 -17.35
C TYR A 150 -0.76 -6.59 -15.91
N ASP A 151 0.32 -7.26 -15.53
CA ASP A 151 0.83 -7.25 -14.16
C ASP A 151 1.49 -5.90 -13.80
N GLU A 152 2.61 -5.60 -14.46
CA GLU A 152 3.53 -4.54 -14.09
C GLU A 152 3.02 -3.14 -14.42
N GLN A 153 2.15 -3.02 -15.42
CA GLN A 153 1.57 -1.74 -15.82
C GLN A 153 0.15 -1.61 -15.28
N LEU A 154 -0.78 -2.45 -15.74
CA LEU A 154 -2.19 -2.28 -15.40
C LEU A 154 -2.50 -2.68 -13.95
N GLY A 155 -2.01 -3.82 -13.50
CA GLY A 155 -2.23 -4.39 -12.17
C GLY A 155 -1.71 -3.46 -11.09
N HIS A 156 -0.43 -3.08 -11.19
CA HIS A 156 0.19 -2.09 -10.29
C HIS A 156 -0.56 -0.76 -10.25
N LEU A 157 -0.91 -0.15 -11.40
CA LEU A 157 -1.65 1.13 -11.40
C LEU A 157 -3.03 0.99 -10.75
N MET A 158 -3.78 -0.06 -11.10
CA MET A 158 -5.11 -0.33 -10.58
C MET A 158 -5.10 -0.76 -9.11
N TRP A 159 -3.97 -1.24 -8.60
CA TRP A 159 -3.79 -1.56 -7.20
C TRP A 159 -3.39 -0.31 -6.39
N TYR A 160 -2.30 0.35 -6.76
CA TYR A 160 -1.72 1.44 -5.97
C TYR A 160 -2.54 2.72 -6.03
N ILE A 161 -3.02 3.15 -7.21
CA ILE A 161 -3.74 4.42 -7.33
C ILE A 161 -4.99 4.42 -6.42
N PRO A 162 -5.88 3.41 -6.48
CA PRO A 162 -7.04 3.39 -5.59
C PRO A 162 -6.67 3.23 -4.13
N PHE A 163 -5.60 2.48 -3.81
CA PHE A 163 -5.12 2.32 -2.44
C PHE A 163 -4.78 3.68 -1.80
N PHE A 164 -3.97 4.48 -2.49
CA PHE A 164 -3.59 5.82 -2.03
C PHE A 164 -4.76 6.82 -2.04
N ILE A 165 -5.66 6.72 -3.02
CA ILE A 165 -6.89 7.53 -3.04
C ILE A 165 -7.75 7.25 -1.80
N ILE A 166 -7.95 5.98 -1.42
CA ILE A 166 -8.76 5.62 -0.24
C ILE A 166 -8.13 6.18 1.04
N LEU A 167 -6.80 6.03 1.21
CA LEU A 167 -6.09 6.60 2.36
C LEU A 167 -6.21 8.12 2.38
N PHE A 168 -6.10 8.78 1.23
CA PHE A 168 -6.26 10.22 1.12
C PHE A 168 -7.69 10.68 1.46
N ILE A 169 -8.71 10.01 0.90
CA ILE A 169 -10.12 10.29 1.21
C ILE A 169 -10.36 10.14 2.71
N TYR A 170 -9.90 9.05 3.32
CA TYR A 170 -9.98 8.84 4.76
C TYR A 170 -9.29 9.98 5.54
N PHE A 171 -8.08 10.37 5.14
CA PHE A 171 -7.33 11.46 5.75
C PHE A 171 -8.11 12.78 5.75
N THR A 172 -8.80 13.12 4.66
CA THR A 172 -9.62 14.34 4.60
C THR A 172 -10.78 14.37 5.62
N GLY A 173 -11.23 13.18 6.06
CA GLY A 173 -12.23 12.98 7.11
C GLY A 173 -11.69 13.18 8.53
N CYS A 174 -10.38 13.01 8.74
CA CYS A 174 -9.72 12.96 10.06
C CYS A 174 -9.38 14.34 10.64
N PHE A 175 -10.27 15.34 10.48
CA PHE A 175 -10.04 16.70 10.99
C PHE A 175 -11.11 17.10 12.01
N THR A 176 -10.66 17.65 13.14
CA THR A 176 -11.50 18.15 14.23
C THR A 176 -11.12 19.58 14.64
N LYS A 177 -11.92 20.21 15.50
CA LYS A 177 -11.59 21.53 16.07
C LYS A 177 -10.31 21.40 16.91
N ALA A 178 -9.39 22.35 16.78
CA ALA A 178 -8.03 22.24 17.33
C ALA A 178 -7.93 22.02 18.87
N ARG A 179 -9.01 22.17 19.63
CA ARG A 179 -9.05 21.89 21.08
C ARG A 179 -9.31 20.41 21.40
N GLU A 180 -9.79 19.62 20.45
CA GLU A 180 -10.13 18.20 20.65
C GLU A 180 -8.99 17.31 20.12
N GLN A 181 -8.35 16.58 21.03
CA GLN A 181 -7.40 15.47 20.77
C GLN A 181 -6.35 15.69 19.66
N LYS A 182 -5.21 16.28 20.06
CA LYS A 182 -4.00 16.39 19.23
C LYS A 182 -2.95 15.29 19.42
N LYS A 183 -3.23 14.27 20.25
CA LYS A 183 -2.19 13.30 20.65
C LYS A 183 -2.47 11.93 20.06
N ILE A 184 -1.48 11.41 19.33
CA ILE A 184 -1.42 9.99 18.97
C ILE A 184 -1.23 9.20 20.29
N PRO A 185 -2.06 8.19 20.58
CA PRO A 185 -1.86 7.37 21.77
C PRO A 185 -0.59 6.51 21.64
N VAL A 186 -0.12 5.94 22.76
CA VAL A 186 1.07 5.07 22.78
C VAL A 186 0.98 3.94 21.76
N SER A 187 -0.20 3.32 21.64
CA SER A 187 -0.44 2.26 20.65
C SER A 187 -0.25 2.74 19.20
N GLY A 188 -0.58 3.99 18.89
CA GLY A 188 -0.32 4.58 17.58
C GLY A 188 1.16 4.85 17.34
N TRP A 189 1.91 5.26 18.36
CA TRP A 189 3.37 5.40 18.26
C TRP A 189 4.07 4.05 18.03
N LEU A 190 3.60 2.99 18.67
CA LEU A 190 4.12 1.63 18.45
C LEU A 190 3.89 1.16 17.00
N LEU A 191 2.75 1.51 16.41
CA LEU A 191 2.43 1.16 15.03
C LEU A 191 3.13 2.05 13.98
N LEU A 192 3.65 3.22 14.38
CA LEU A 192 4.21 4.20 13.44
C LEU A 192 5.40 3.63 12.67
N GLY A 193 6.33 2.99 13.36
CA GLY A 193 7.53 2.41 12.76
C GLY A 193 7.19 1.33 11.72
N PRO A 194 6.48 0.25 12.11
CA PRO A 194 6.06 -0.79 11.18
C PRO A 194 5.22 -0.26 10.01
N SER A 195 4.30 0.67 10.26
CA SER A 195 3.48 1.31 9.22
C SER A 195 4.35 2.08 8.20
N ALA A 196 5.25 2.94 8.68
CA ALA A 196 6.13 3.73 7.83
C ALA A 196 7.14 2.88 7.06
N LEU A 197 7.68 1.83 7.68
CA LEU A 197 8.57 0.88 7.00
C LEU A 197 7.85 0.11 5.90
N TYR A 198 6.60 -0.29 6.12
CA TYR A 198 5.80 -0.92 5.07
C TYR A 198 5.55 0.05 3.90
N TYR A 199 5.17 1.31 4.17
CA TYR A 199 5.01 2.29 3.09
C TYR A 199 6.32 2.59 2.39
N TRP A 200 7.45 2.63 3.10
CA TRP A 200 8.77 2.75 2.49
C TRP A 200 9.02 1.60 1.53
N TYR A 201 8.82 0.36 1.97
CA TYR A 201 8.95 -0.82 1.12
C TYR A 201 8.03 -0.72 -0.10
N LEU A 202 6.76 -0.38 0.09
CA LEU A 202 5.79 -0.24 -1.00
C LEU A 202 6.24 0.79 -2.04
N VAL A 203 6.79 1.92 -1.57
CA VAL A 203 7.27 3.02 -2.42
C VAL A 203 8.52 2.64 -3.19
N THR A 204 9.48 2.01 -2.53
CA THR A 204 10.76 1.66 -3.12
C THR A 204 10.68 0.40 -3.98
N GLU A 205 9.96 -0.63 -3.53
CA GLU A 205 9.82 -1.88 -4.27
C GLU A 205 8.80 -1.75 -5.40
N GLY A 206 7.63 -1.17 -5.11
CA GLY A 206 6.60 -0.95 -6.13
C GLY A 206 6.91 0.18 -7.11
N GLN A 207 8.06 0.85 -6.99
CA GLN A 207 8.50 1.96 -7.84
C GLN A 207 7.46 3.10 -7.98
N ILE A 208 6.63 3.30 -6.94
CA ILE A 208 5.51 4.27 -6.93
C ILE A 208 5.86 5.61 -6.27
N THR A 209 7.11 6.02 -6.31
CA THR A 209 7.59 7.24 -5.62
C THR A 209 6.82 8.48 -6.04
N GLU A 210 6.52 8.64 -7.32
CA GLU A 210 5.75 9.78 -7.83
C GLU A 210 4.34 9.84 -7.24
N LEU A 211 3.59 8.73 -7.32
CA LEU A 211 2.24 8.62 -6.77
C LEU A 211 2.22 8.92 -5.27
N PHE A 212 3.20 8.38 -4.53
CA PHE A 212 3.34 8.60 -3.10
C PHE A 212 3.60 10.07 -2.77
N LEU A 213 4.56 10.71 -3.45
CA LEU A 213 4.90 12.12 -3.24
C LEU A 213 3.74 13.05 -3.60
N LEU A 214 3.02 12.78 -4.69
CA LEU A 214 1.81 13.51 -5.07
C LEU A 214 0.74 13.40 -3.99
N THR A 215 0.53 12.20 -3.47
CA THR A 215 -0.44 11.96 -2.39
C THR A 215 -0.03 12.68 -1.11
N PHE A 216 1.25 12.60 -0.72
CA PHE A 216 1.77 13.28 0.45
C PHE A 216 1.68 14.81 0.33
N LEU A 217 2.01 15.36 -0.85
CA LEU A 217 1.85 16.79 -1.12
C LEU A 217 0.38 17.22 -0.99
N ALA A 218 -0.55 16.42 -1.54
CA ALA A 218 -1.98 16.68 -1.37
C ALA A 218 -2.39 16.66 0.11
N MET A 219 -1.85 15.73 0.91
CA MET A 219 -2.07 15.70 2.36
C MET A 219 -1.56 16.97 3.04
N VAL A 220 -0.34 17.44 2.71
CA VAL A 220 0.23 18.70 3.23
C VAL A 220 -0.66 19.89 2.89
N VAL A 221 -1.14 19.99 1.64
CA VAL A 221 -2.06 21.05 1.20
C VAL A 221 -3.36 21.00 2.01
N VAL A 222 -3.92 19.81 2.24
CA VAL A 222 -5.12 19.64 3.08
C VAL A 222 -4.84 20.09 4.52
N VAL A 223 -3.71 19.72 5.12
CA VAL A 223 -3.32 20.16 6.47
C VAL A 223 -3.28 21.68 6.55
N ILE A 224 -2.57 22.35 5.65
CA ILE A 224 -2.45 23.81 5.61
C ILE A 224 -3.83 24.46 5.45
N SER A 225 -4.64 23.97 4.51
CA SER A 225 -5.98 24.50 4.23
C SER A 225 -6.93 24.35 5.43
N LYS A 226 -6.89 23.21 6.13
CA LYS A 226 -7.73 22.96 7.30
C LYS A 226 -7.25 23.72 8.54
N GLN A 227 -5.94 23.88 8.73
CA GLN A 227 -5.35 24.70 9.80
C GLN A 227 -5.75 26.17 9.67
N ARG A 228 -5.74 26.73 8.45
CA ARG A 228 -6.25 28.09 8.18
C ARG A 228 -7.73 28.26 8.56
N LYS A 229 -8.49 27.16 8.63
CA LYS A 229 -9.90 27.12 9.07
C LYS A 229 -10.07 26.76 10.56
N GLY A 230 -8.99 26.75 11.35
CA GLY A 230 -9.02 26.41 12.78
C GLY A 230 -9.22 24.93 13.10
N LEU A 231 -9.04 24.05 12.10
CA LEU A 231 -9.14 22.60 12.27
C LEU A 231 -7.73 21.99 12.34
N SER A 232 -7.57 20.92 13.12
CA SER A 232 -6.36 20.10 13.14
C SER A 232 -6.69 18.65 12.85
N PRO A 233 -5.71 17.85 12.36
CA PRO A 233 -5.91 16.41 12.26
C PRO A 233 -6.16 15.82 13.67
N ASP A 234 -7.05 14.84 13.75
CA ASP A 234 -7.25 14.03 14.96
C ASP A 234 -6.14 12.97 15.11
N SER A 235 -6.26 12.09 16.11
CA SER A 235 -5.24 11.05 16.36
C SER A 235 -4.98 10.12 15.17
N ASN A 236 -6.01 9.77 14.37
CA ASN A 236 -5.86 8.93 13.19
C ASN A 236 -5.23 9.70 12.02
N GLY A 237 -5.68 10.95 11.81
CA GLY A 237 -5.10 11.83 10.79
C GLY A 237 -3.63 12.12 11.06
N LEU A 238 -3.27 12.40 12.32
CA LEU A 238 -1.88 12.59 12.74
C LEU A 238 -1.06 11.32 12.54
N PHE A 239 -1.58 10.15 12.94
CA PHE A 239 -0.88 8.87 12.73
C PHE A 239 -0.55 8.62 11.26
N LEU A 240 -1.53 8.80 10.37
CA LEU A 240 -1.34 8.58 8.94
C LEU A 240 -0.36 9.60 8.33
N PHE A 241 -0.51 10.89 8.68
CA PHE A 241 0.39 11.94 8.22
C PHE A 241 1.83 11.75 8.71
N CYS A 242 2.01 11.35 9.97
CA CYS A 242 3.32 11.00 10.53
C CYS A 242 3.90 9.76 9.85
N SER A 243 3.10 8.72 9.58
CA SER A 243 3.57 7.52 8.86
C SER A 243 4.13 7.89 7.49
N PHE A 244 3.41 8.72 6.73
CA PHE A 244 3.86 9.21 5.43
C PHE A 244 5.10 10.11 5.54
N SER A 245 5.16 10.98 6.55
CA SER A 245 6.32 11.86 6.78
C SER A 245 7.59 11.05 7.09
N VAL A 246 7.48 10.03 7.94
CA VAL A 246 8.59 9.12 8.26
C VAL A 246 8.98 8.31 7.01
N THR A 247 8.01 7.89 6.20
CA THR A 247 8.27 7.19 4.93
C THR A 247 9.10 8.06 3.97
N VAL A 248 8.75 9.34 3.79
CA VAL A 248 9.56 10.27 2.97
C VAL A 248 11.00 10.34 3.48
N LEU A 249 11.19 10.44 4.79
CA LEU A 249 12.52 10.45 5.40
C LEU A 249 13.29 9.14 5.14
N LEU A 250 12.63 7.99 5.28
CA LEU A 250 13.23 6.69 4.99
C LEU A 250 13.63 6.56 3.51
N VAL A 251 12.77 6.99 2.58
CA VAL A 251 13.10 7.00 1.14
C VAL A 251 14.29 7.92 0.88
N ALA A 252 14.33 9.12 1.45
CA ALA A 252 15.45 10.03 1.29
C ALA A 252 16.77 9.44 1.82
N LEU A 253 16.75 8.84 3.02
CA LEU A 253 17.93 8.18 3.59
C LEU A 253 18.40 7.01 2.72
N TRP A 254 17.47 6.20 2.20
CA TRP A 254 17.76 5.08 1.30
C TRP A 254 18.44 5.54 0.00
N VAL A 255 17.90 6.60 -0.61
CA VAL A 255 18.46 7.20 -1.83
C VAL A 255 19.85 7.80 -1.58
N ILE A 256 20.04 8.50 -0.46
CA ILE A 256 21.34 9.07 -0.10
C ILE A 256 22.38 7.96 0.11
N TYR A 257 22.00 6.89 0.81
CA TYR A 257 22.88 5.76 1.09
C TYR A 257 23.36 5.06 -0.18
N LEU A 258 22.48 4.89 -1.17
CA LEU A 258 22.79 4.18 -2.42
C LEU A 258 23.21 5.10 -3.58
N TRP A 259 23.33 6.40 -3.34
CA TRP A 259 23.51 7.39 -4.40
C TRP A 259 24.68 7.10 -5.36
N SER A 260 25.76 6.57 -4.80
CA SER A 260 27.03 6.31 -5.49
C SER A 260 27.17 4.89 -6.03
N ASP A 261 26.15 4.04 -5.90
CA ASP A 261 26.19 2.68 -6.44
C ASP A 261 26.09 2.69 -7.97
N PRO A 262 27.14 2.32 -8.72
CA PRO A 262 27.15 2.45 -10.18
C PRO A 262 26.21 1.46 -10.88
N VAL A 263 25.99 0.27 -10.30
CA VAL A 263 25.15 -0.77 -10.90
C VAL A 263 23.68 -0.41 -10.73
N LEU A 264 23.28 -0.03 -9.52
CA LEU A 264 21.93 0.43 -9.24
C LEU A 264 21.64 1.73 -10.00
N ARG A 265 22.63 2.63 -10.14
CA ARG A 265 22.45 3.86 -10.92
C ARG A 265 22.20 3.63 -12.39
N ASN A 266 22.80 2.57 -12.96
CA ASN A 266 22.52 2.19 -14.33
C ASN A 266 21.14 1.53 -14.46
N LYS A 267 20.72 0.72 -13.47
CA LYS A 267 19.43 0.02 -13.48
C LYS A 267 18.22 0.95 -13.35
N TYR A 268 18.30 2.00 -12.53
CA TYR A 268 17.22 2.96 -12.33
C TYR A 268 17.57 4.32 -12.95
N PRO A 269 17.55 4.43 -14.29
CA PRO A 269 17.85 5.68 -14.98
C PRO A 269 16.66 6.64 -14.82
N GLY A 270 16.93 7.88 -14.40
CA GLY A 270 15.87 8.89 -14.30
C GLY A 270 16.17 10.01 -13.31
N LEU A 271 15.30 11.01 -13.33
CA LEU A 271 15.33 12.15 -12.40
C LEU A 271 15.00 11.73 -10.96
N ILE A 272 14.09 10.75 -10.80
CA ILE A 272 13.69 10.19 -9.50
C ILE A 272 14.34 8.82 -9.38
N TYR A 273 15.49 8.80 -8.71
CA TYR A 273 16.24 7.57 -8.44
C TYR A 273 15.86 7.02 -7.08
N VAL A 274 15.23 5.84 -7.08
CA VAL A 274 14.86 5.11 -5.87
C VAL A 274 15.09 3.62 -6.13
N PRO A 275 16.20 3.04 -5.64
CA PRO A 275 16.48 1.62 -5.83
C PRO A 275 15.50 0.71 -5.09
N GLU A 276 15.16 -0.41 -5.71
CA GLU A 276 14.40 -1.49 -5.04
C GLU A 276 15.25 -2.19 -3.98
N PRO A 277 14.71 -2.44 -2.78
CA PRO A 277 15.36 -3.27 -1.76
C PRO A 277 15.74 -4.66 -2.27
N TRP A 278 14.92 -5.34 -3.08
CA TRP A 278 15.25 -6.67 -3.61
C TRP A 278 16.41 -6.66 -4.60
N SER A 279 16.55 -5.58 -5.37
CA SER A 279 17.67 -5.40 -6.27
C SER A 279 18.98 -5.19 -5.51
N TYR A 280 18.95 -4.40 -4.42
CA TYR A 280 20.07 -4.29 -3.50
C TYR A 280 20.42 -5.64 -2.85
N TYR A 281 19.42 -6.36 -2.33
CA TYR A 281 19.62 -7.67 -1.69
C TYR A 281 20.26 -8.69 -2.65
N THR A 282 19.75 -8.80 -3.87
CA THR A 282 20.24 -9.78 -4.84
C THR A 282 21.66 -9.44 -5.29
N LEU A 283 21.98 -8.15 -5.45
CA LEU A 283 23.29 -7.70 -5.91
C LEU A 283 24.37 -7.83 -4.84
N HIS A 284 24.08 -7.41 -3.60
CA HIS A 284 25.10 -7.20 -2.56
C HIS A 284 25.03 -8.16 -1.37
N ILE A 285 23.88 -8.81 -1.13
CA ILE A 285 23.70 -9.67 0.04
C ILE A 285 23.67 -11.14 -0.37
N LYS A 286 22.90 -11.49 -1.40
CA LYS A 286 22.67 -12.88 -1.81
C LYS A 286 23.96 -13.57 -2.31
N GLN A 287 24.94 -12.82 -2.82
CA GLN A 287 26.20 -13.40 -3.30
C GLN A 287 27.18 -13.78 -2.19
N ASP A 288 26.99 -13.26 -0.96
CA ASP A 288 27.85 -13.53 0.19
C ASP A 288 27.41 -14.77 1.00
N HIS A 289 26.50 -15.59 0.47
CA HIS A 289 25.99 -16.83 1.07
C HIS A 289 26.04 -18.02 0.10
#